data_AF-A0A7X6Z429-F1
#
_entry.id   AF-A0A7X6Z429-F1
#
_cell.length_a   1.000
_cell.length_b   1.000
_cell.length_c   1.000
_cell.angle_alpha   90.00
_cell.angle_beta   90.00
_cell.angle_gamma   90.00
#
_symmetry.space_group_name_H-M   'P 1'
#
loop_
_entity.id
_entity.type
_entity.pdbx_description
1 polymer ?
#
loop_
_entity_poly.entity_id
_entity_poly.type
_entity_poly.pdbx_seq_one_letter_code
_entity_poly.pdbx_strand_id
1 'polypeptide(L)'
;MISNSLLKFAAAEKWFVYKDGEFTFGEINGYPVTAKSQDILSSFFFPIAGIAPENLIELTTWIESTHFALKLVDYEMTDNFIAIRAKDTAFSGTASAIRRFLDDFTDKLQELDVLPDNCVVCGLPTEQTALYVGLYCHIHPDCVDKEGVDFTAAGASAEEEELIILSEEEMKELVDPKLIKSLAKEFAPARDAFLRDLAQLVAIPSVDGEPEADAPYGRETKRALDAFLTMASRMGFETVNVENVAGYAEMGEGDEMVAAVCHLDIVPAGSGWDSDPFDMVVDGDRVTARGVMDDKGPALSALYAMKSLLEDKSFKANKRIRLIVGLNEEKGSACMARYGEVEEIPVAGFTADAVFPVIYAEKGNAVIVFQLPRSENDAISSASAGEAVNMVPGLCTVELKDGSSDTYTGSIAHASTPEQGKNAISAAMEAVAEKLEESGKEDQFVTFYNDLIGWELDGTKLGLAFEDETGLTTVNAGLLSIDADQALLTINIRYPVTLDVEETKRKLDEAVAPYGVKADWPGIMEPLIYPKDSHLIATMMDVYRELTGTDAQPLAIGGGTYARALPNIVGFGPVFPGDPDVAHKANEWASTDKLLAGAALYREVLKRLAQ
;
A
#
# COMPACT_ATOMS: atom_id res chain seq x y z
N MET A 1 -20.77 20.73 -3.65
CA MET A 1 -19.68 20.56 -4.62
C MET A 1 -19.71 19.11 -5.03
N ILE A 2 -19.92 18.83 -6.33
CA ILE A 2 -19.89 17.44 -6.82
C ILE A 2 -18.41 17.02 -6.84
N SER A 3 -18.11 15.79 -6.42
CA SER A 3 -16.79 15.17 -6.57
C SER A 3 -16.34 15.29 -8.03
N ASN A 4 -15.12 15.78 -8.22
CA ASN A 4 -14.51 15.91 -9.55
C ASN A 4 -14.50 14.56 -10.29
N SER A 5 -14.35 13.44 -9.57
CA SER A 5 -14.37 12.09 -10.13
C SER A 5 -15.74 11.70 -10.69
N LEU A 6 -16.83 12.09 -10.00
CA LEU A 6 -18.21 11.82 -10.43
C LEU A 6 -18.59 12.61 -11.69
N LEU A 7 -18.16 13.87 -11.76
CA LEU A 7 -18.35 14.72 -12.93
C LEU A 7 -17.54 14.23 -14.13
N LYS A 8 -16.28 13.81 -13.90
CA LYS A 8 -15.43 13.21 -14.95
C LYS A 8 -16.01 11.90 -15.47
N PHE A 9 -16.53 11.05 -14.58
CA PHE A 9 -17.20 9.80 -14.96
C PHE A 9 -18.46 10.06 -15.80
N ALA A 10 -19.38 10.90 -15.32
CA ALA A 10 -20.60 11.23 -16.07
C ALA A 10 -20.29 11.87 -17.45
N ALA A 11 -19.24 12.70 -17.52
CA ALA A 11 -18.78 13.28 -18.78
C ALA A 11 -18.19 12.22 -19.74
N ALA A 12 -17.40 11.27 -19.23
CA ALA A 12 -16.84 10.17 -20.01
C ALA A 12 -17.94 9.26 -20.60
N GLU A 13 -19.01 9.04 -19.84
CA GLU A 13 -20.16 8.21 -20.25
C GLU A 13 -21.18 8.93 -21.15
N LYS A 14 -20.92 10.20 -21.49
CA LYS A 14 -21.84 11.06 -22.26
C LYS A 14 -23.24 11.17 -21.64
N TRP A 15 -23.33 11.07 -20.32
CA TRP A 15 -24.57 11.10 -19.57
C TRP A 15 -25.12 12.52 -19.46
N PHE A 16 -25.81 12.99 -20.50
CA PHE A 16 -26.48 14.30 -20.50
C PHE A 16 -27.82 14.24 -21.25
N VAL A 17 -28.93 14.12 -20.53
CA VAL A 17 -30.27 14.39 -21.08
C VAL A 17 -31.01 15.34 -20.15
N TYR A 18 -31.13 16.59 -20.58
CA TYR A 18 -32.02 17.58 -19.97
C TYR A 18 -33.40 17.43 -20.60
N LYS A 19 -34.37 16.91 -19.85
CA LYS A 19 -35.77 16.89 -20.29
C LYS A 19 -36.67 17.21 -19.11
N ASP A 20 -37.56 18.18 -19.32
CA ASP A 20 -38.65 18.55 -18.39
C ASP A 20 -38.24 18.90 -16.95
N GLY A 21 -37.01 19.42 -16.76
CA GLY A 21 -36.54 19.90 -15.46
C GLY A 21 -36.05 18.80 -14.49
N GLU A 22 -36.01 17.55 -14.96
CA GLU A 22 -35.43 16.42 -14.22
C GLU A 22 -34.06 16.06 -14.81
N PHE A 23 -33.09 15.83 -13.93
CA PHE A 23 -31.76 15.39 -14.33
C PHE A 23 -31.74 13.86 -14.43
N THR A 24 -31.79 13.32 -15.65
CA THR A 24 -31.45 11.91 -15.88
C THR A 24 -29.98 11.84 -16.28
N PHE A 25 -29.15 11.25 -15.43
CA PHE A 25 -27.71 11.11 -15.64
C PHE A 25 -27.36 9.75 -16.28
N GLY A 26 -28.20 9.23 -17.19
CA GLY A 26 -27.89 8.01 -17.97
C GLY A 26 -28.51 6.72 -17.40
N GLU A 27 -28.02 5.59 -17.90
CA GLU A 27 -28.43 4.24 -17.51
C GLU A 27 -27.21 3.31 -17.44
N ILE A 28 -27.24 2.34 -16.52
CA ILE A 28 -26.30 1.21 -16.45
C ILE A 28 -27.13 -0.07 -16.42
N ASN A 29 -26.86 -0.98 -17.37
CA ASN A 29 -27.55 -2.27 -17.48
C ASN A 29 -29.09 -2.19 -17.41
N GLY A 30 -29.66 -1.10 -17.97
CA GLY A 30 -31.10 -0.83 -17.99
C GLY A 30 -31.66 -0.18 -16.72
N TYR A 31 -30.84 0.05 -15.69
CA TYR A 31 -31.21 0.80 -14.50
C TYR A 31 -30.94 2.30 -14.69
N PRO A 32 -31.91 3.18 -14.40
CA PRO A 32 -31.69 4.62 -14.46
C PRO A 32 -30.68 5.02 -13.39
N VAL A 33 -29.74 5.89 -13.75
CA VAL A 33 -28.84 6.52 -12.79
C VAL A 33 -29.12 8.02 -12.81
N THR A 34 -29.48 8.56 -11.65
CA THR A 34 -29.61 10.02 -11.50
C THR A 34 -28.60 10.52 -10.48
N ALA A 35 -28.06 11.70 -10.70
CA ALA A 35 -27.29 12.46 -9.74
C ALA A 35 -28.01 13.78 -9.45
N LYS A 36 -27.86 14.36 -8.26
CA LYS A 36 -28.45 15.67 -7.94
C LYS A 36 -27.36 16.61 -7.46
N SER A 37 -27.31 17.82 -8.03
CA SER A 37 -26.21 18.78 -7.86
C SER A 37 -26.54 20.02 -7.03
N GLN A 38 -27.79 20.16 -6.59
CA GLN A 38 -28.28 21.42 -6.00
C GLN A 38 -28.02 21.60 -4.51
N ASP A 39 -27.42 20.61 -3.85
CA ASP A 39 -26.91 20.72 -2.47
C ASP A 39 -25.51 20.08 -2.42
N ILE A 40 -24.73 20.31 -1.36
CA ILE A 40 -23.27 20.07 -1.28
C ILE A 40 -22.88 18.55 -1.29
N LEU A 41 -23.64 17.69 -1.95
CA LEU A 41 -23.45 16.24 -2.00
C LEU A 41 -23.33 15.71 -3.44
N SER A 42 -22.55 14.65 -3.60
CA SER A 42 -22.50 13.83 -4.82
C SER A 42 -23.25 12.53 -4.50
N SER A 43 -24.43 12.32 -5.06
CA SER A 43 -25.21 11.11 -4.79
C SER A 43 -25.67 10.48 -6.10
N PHE A 44 -25.57 9.15 -6.20
CA PHE A 44 -26.22 8.37 -7.24
C PHE A 44 -27.53 7.80 -6.69
N PHE A 45 -28.60 7.94 -7.45
CA PHE A 45 -29.88 7.31 -7.15
C PHE A 45 -30.16 6.23 -8.19
N PHE A 46 -30.47 5.03 -7.69
CA PHE A 46 -30.96 3.89 -8.44
C PHE A 46 -32.43 3.66 -8.12
N PRO A 47 -33.34 4.34 -8.81
CA PRO A 47 -34.77 4.14 -8.62
C PRO A 47 -35.16 2.76 -9.14
N ILE A 48 -35.29 1.82 -8.21
CA ILE A 48 -35.74 0.45 -8.43
C ILE A 48 -37.04 0.19 -7.69
N ALA A 49 -37.88 -0.70 -8.22
CA ALA A 49 -39.24 -0.90 -7.71
C ALA A 49 -39.39 -2.29 -7.06
N GLY A 50 -39.58 -2.34 -5.75
CA GLY A 50 -39.90 -3.57 -5.03
C GLY A 50 -38.70 -4.48 -4.76
N ILE A 51 -38.43 -4.76 -3.49
CA ILE A 51 -37.51 -5.81 -3.05
C ILE A 51 -38.17 -6.64 -1.95
N ALA A 52 -38.10 -7.97 -2.05
CA ALA A 52 -38.58 -8.85 -0.98
C ALA A 52 -37.70 -8.67 0.28
N PRO A 53 -38.26 -8.70 1.51
CA PRO A 53 -37.47 -8.52 2.74
C PRO A 53 -36.27 -9.46 2.87
N GLU A 54 -36.40 -10.71 2.42
CA GLU A 54 -35.32 -11.69 2.34
C GLU A 54 -34.21 -11.26 1.36
N ASN A 55 -34.58 -10.75 0.19
CA ASN A 55 -33.64 -10.23 -0.82
C ASN A 55 -32.98 -8.93 -0.35
N LEU A 56 -33.64 -8.16 0.52
CA LEU A 56 -33.07 -6.97 1.14
C LEU A 56 -31.98 -7.31 2.15
N ILE A 57 -32.18 -8.33 2.99
CA ILE A 57 -31.14 -8.82 3.90
C ILE A 57 -29.95 -9.34 3.08
N GLU A 58 -30.21 -10.03 1.98
CA GLU A 58 -29.16 -10.48 1.07
C GLU A 58 -28.44 -9.32 0.39
N LEU A 59 -29.16 -8.31 -0.13
CA LEU A 59 -28.57 -7.14 -0.75
C LEU A 59 -27.71 -6.34 0.22
N THR A 60 -28.19 -6.10 1.44
CA THR A 60 -27.44 -5.38 2.48
C THR A 60 -26.21 -6.18 2.94
N THR A 61 -26.35 -7.49 3.12
CA THR A 61 -25.22 -8.38 3.44
C THR A 61 -24.20 -8.42 2.30
N TRP A 62 -24.66 -8.40 1.05
CA TRP A 62 -23.80 -8.31 -0.13
C TRP A 62 -23.06 -6.97 -0.15
N ILE A 63 -23.75 -5.83 0.07
CA ILE A 63 -23.10 -4.50 0.15
C ILE A 63 -22.02 -4.48 1.24
N GLU A 64 -22.29 -5.08 2.41
CA GLU A 64 -21.33 -5.14 3.52
C GLU A 64 -20.15 -6.10 3.28
N SER A 65 -20.32 -7.11 2.43
CA SER A 65 -19.30 -8.14 2.14
C SER A 65 -18.56 -7.91 0.81
N THR A 66 -19.08 -7.06 -0.07
CA THR A 66 -18.38 -6.65 -1.29
C THR A 66 -17.10 -5.89 -0.98
N HIS A 67 -16.08 -6.08 -1.81
CA HIS A 67 -14.74 -5.52 -1.64
C HIS A 67 -14.65 -4.02 -1.95
N PHE A 68 -15.78 -3.37 -2.28
CA PHE A 68 -15.86 -1.93 -2.34
C PHE A 68 -15.95 -1.42 -0.89
N ALA A 69 -15.17 -0.38 -0.54
CA ALA A 69 -15.13 0.20 0.81
C ALA A 69 -16.41 0.97 1.19
N LEU A 70 -17.57 0.35 0.99
CA LEU A 70 -18.89 0.83 1.35
C LEU A 70 -19.15 0.49 2.81
N LYS A 71 -18.77 1.41 3.70
CA LYS A 71 -19.26 1.35 5.07
C LYS A 71 -20.67 1.92 5.11
N LEU A 72 -21.65 1.03 5.22
CA LEU A 72 -23.03 1.36 5.54
C LEU A 72 -23.05 2.17 6.85
N VAL A 73 -23.51 3.41 6.77
CA VAL A 73 -23.59 4.33 7.92
C VAL A 73 -24.92 4.17 8.63
N ASP A 74 -26.01 4.11 7.85
CA ASP A 74 -27.37 3.92 8.32
C ASP A 74 -28.25 3.50 7.14
N TYR A 75 -29.45 3.02 7.38
CA TYR A 75 -30.48 3.00 6.36
C TYR A 75 -31.82 3.51 6.88
N GLU A 76 -32.45 4.43 6.15
CA GLU A 76 -33.76 4.97 6.53
C GLU A 76 -34.85 4.24 5.75
N MET A 77 -35.66 3.44 6.44
CA MET A 77 -36.86 2.81 5.86
C MET A 77 -38.08 3.69 6.13
N THR A 78 -38.77 4.08 5.07
CA THR A 78 -40.13 4.62 5.12
C THR A 78 -41.10 3.61 4.49
N ASP A 79 -42.40 3.86 4.56
CA ASP A 79 -43.44 2.98 3.98
C ASP A 79 -43.24 2.68 2.48
N ASN A 80 -42.44 3.48 1.78
CA ASN A 80 -42.17 3.30 0.35
C ASN A 80 -40.68 3.30 -0.05
N PHE A 81 -39.73 3.76 0.78
CA PHE A 81 -38.33 4.02 0.36
C PHE A 81 -37.30 3.54 1.40
N ILE A 82 -36.17 2.99 0.95
CA ILE A 82 -34.93 2.73 1.72
C ILE A 82 -33.83 3.66 1.22
N ALA A 83 -33.37 4.54 2.11
CA ALA A 83 -32.13 5.29 1.93
C ALA A 83 -30.99 4.46 2.50
N ILE A 84 -30.13 3.85 1.69
CA ILE A 84 -28.85 3.28 2.16
C ILE A 84 -27.83 4.42 2.25
N ARG A 85 -27.35 4.73 3.45
CA ARG A 85 -26.33 5.76 3.62
C ARG A 85 -24.94 5.13 3.54
N ALA A 86 -24.12 5.59 2.61
CA ALA A 86 -22.72 5.22 2.46
C ALA A 86 -21.81 6.32 3.01
N LYS A 87 -20.57 6.00 3.40
CA LYS A 87 -19.52 7.02 3.62
C LYS A 87 -19.05 7.58 2.27
N ASP A 88 -18.65 8.85 2.27
CA ASP A 88 -18.19 9.64 1.10
C ASP A 88 -17.03 8.98 0.32
N THR A 89 -16.32 8.04 0.94
CA THR A 89 -15.22 7.26 0.37
C THR A 89 -15.66 6.20 -0.63
N ALA A 90 -16.95 5.85 -0.71
CA ALA A 90 -17.45 4.81 -1.62
C ALA A 90 -17.30 5.17 -3.10
N PHE A 91 -17.32 6.47 -3.43
CA PHE A 91 -17.24 6.99 -4.80
C PHE A 91 -16.03 7.91 -5.02
N SER A 92 -15.02 7.83 -4.14
CA SER A 92 -13.75 8.53 -4.29
C SER A 92 -12.72 7.77 -5.15
N GLY A 93 -13.12 6.66 -5.78
CA GLY A 93 -12.29 5.87 -6.70
C GLY A 93 -12.17 6.45 -8.11
N THR A 94 -11.44 5.76 -8.98
CA THR A 94 -11.32 6.10 -10.41
C THR A 94 -12.65 5.94 -11.13
N ALA A 95 -12.82 6.59 -12.30
CA ALA A 95 -14.02 6.43 -13.13
C ALA A 95 -14.31 4.95 -13.46
N SER A 96 -13.26 4.14 -13.67
CA SER A 96 -13.36 2.70 -13.89
C SER A 96 -13.83 1.94 -12.65
N ALA A 97 -13.37 2.32 -11.46
CA ALA A 97 -13.83 1.72 -10.20
C ALA A 97 -15.31 2.05 -9.92
N ILE A 98 -15.72 3.30 -10.20
CA ILE A 98 -17.12 3.72 -10.14
C ILE A 98 -17.95 2.89 -11.12
N ARG A 99 -17.53 2.76 -12.38
CA ARG A 99 -18.22 1.93 -13.37
C ARG A 99 -18.37 0.48 -12.91
N ARG A 100 -17.27 -0.16 -12.51
CA ARG A 100 -17.27 -1.55 -12.04
C ARG A 100 -18.23 -1.76 -10.87
N PHE A 101 -18.24 -0.85 -9.90
CA PHE A 101 -19.20 -0.90 -8.81
C PHE A 101 -20.65 -0.83 -9.31
N LEU A 102 -20.95 0.11 -10.21
CA LEU A 102 -22.32 0.27 -10.72
C LEU A 102 -22.75 -0.95 -11.56
N ASP A 103 -21.82 -1.56 -12.30
CA ASP A 103 -22.04 -2.83 -13.02
C ASP A 103 -22.36 -3.96 -12.02
N ASP A 104 -21.46 -4.21 -11.05
CA ASP A 104 -21.64 -5.25 -10.01
C ASP A 104 -22.93 -5.04 -9.20
N PHE A 105 -23.27 -3.78 -8.89
CA PHE A 105 -24.49 -3.43 -8.17
C PHE A 105 -25.74 -3.75 -8.99
N THR A 106 -25.77 -3.38 -10.27
CA THR A 106 -26.90 -3.68 -11.15
C THR A 106 -27.04 -5.16 -11.46
N ASP A 107 -25.92 -5.90 -11.56
CA ASP A 107 -25.91 -7.36 -11.68
C ASP A 107 -26.51 -8.01 -10.43
N LYS A 108 -26.15 -7.54 -9.23
CA LYS A 108 -26.74 -8.04 -7.99
C LYS A 108 -28.24 -7.76 -7.91
N LEU A 109 -28.70 -6.60 -8.37
CA LEU A 109 -30.13 -6.30 -8.44
C LEU A 109 -30.88 -7.23 -9.40
N GLN A 110 -30.27 -7.59 -10.54
CA GLN A 110 -30.84 -8.58 -11.46
C GLN A 110 -30.88 -9.98 -10.84
N GLU A 111 -29.83 -10.40 -10.11
CA GLU A 111 -29.81 -11.68 -9.38
C GLU A 111 -30.96 -11.79 -8.36
N LEU A 112 -31.33 -10.68 -7.74
CA LEU A 112 -32.38 -10.59 -6.74
C LEU A 112 -33.79 -10.37 -7.33
N ASP A 113 -33.96 -10.52 -8.65
CA ASP A 113 -35.20 -10.27 -9.41
C ASP A 113 -35.75 -8.84 -9.22
N VAL A 114 -34.89 -7.85 -8.95
CA VAL A 114 -35.28 -6.44 -8.76
C VAL A 114 -35.23 -5.68 -10.08
N LEU A 115 -36.37 -5.63 -10.79
CA LEU A 115 -36.45 -5.14 -12.17
C LEU A 115 -36.70 -3.61 -12.30
N PRO A 116 -36.33 -2.97 -13.43
CA PRO A 116 -36.42 -1.51 -13.63
C PRO A 116 -37.84 -0.96 -13.96
N ASP A 117 -38.89 -1.79 -13.97
CA ASP A 117 -40.10 -1.55 -14.77
C ASP A 117 -41.23 -0.67 -14.12
N ASN A 118 -40.96 0.21 -13.13
CA ASN A 118 -41.54 1.59 -12.89
C ASN A 118 -41.52 2.01 -11.39
N CYS A 119 -41.13 3.23 -10.94
CA CYS A 119 -40.79 4.48 -11.61
C CYS A 119 -39.80 5.39 -10.80
N VAL A 120 -38.92 6.08 -11.55
CA VAL A 120 -38.07 7.25 -11.21
C VAL A 120 -38.85 8.50 -10.78
N VAL A 121 -39.11 8.68 -9.49
CA VAL A 121 -39.98 9.76 -8.93
C VAL A 121 -41.48 9.44 -9.03
N CYS A 122 -41.83 8.26 -9.55
CA CYS A 122 -43.04 7.47 -9.25
C CYS A 122 -44.32 7.58 -10.13
N GLY A 123 -44.27 7.90 -11.42
CA GLY A 123 -45.35 7.58 -12.37
C GLY A 123 -45.67 6.08 -12.59
N LEU A 124 -45.53 5.26 -11.55
CA LEU A 124 -45.81 3.83 -11.33
C LEU A 124 -46.95 3.28 -12.23
N PRO A 125 -46.95 1.96 -12.52
CA PRO A 125 -47.80 1.14 -11.66
C PRO A 125 -47.15 -0.19 -11.28
N THR A 126 -47.03 -0.48 -9.98
CA THR A 126 -47.97 -1.29 -9.16
C THR A 126 -48.07 -2.75 -9.65
N GLU A 127 -48.28 -3.75 -8.82
CA GLU A 127 -49.49 -3.81 -8.01
C GLU A 127 -49.25 -4.54 -6.69
N GLN A 128 -48.55 -3.83 -5.81
CA GLN A 128 -48.93 -3.45 -4.44
C GLN A 128 -47.76 -3.62 -3.47
N THR A 129 -47.12 -2.48 -3.18
CA THR A 129 -46.06 -2.20 -2.18
C THR A 129 -44.73 -2.94 -2.34
N ALA A 130 -43.62 -2.19 -2.42
CA ALA A 130 -42.49 -2.28 -1.49
C ALA A 130 -41.31 -1.38 -1.93
N LEU A 131 -40.68 -0.74 -0.93
CA LEU A 131 -39.29 -0.24 -0.85
C LEU A 131 -38.52 0.07 -2.16
N TYR A 132 -38.18 1.34 -2.34
CA TYR A 132 -37.08 1.81 -3.21
C TYR A 132 -35.70 1.68 -2.51
N VAL A 133 -34.56 1.71 -3.22
CA VAL A 133 -33.21 1.78 -2.62
C VAL A 133 -32.47 3.01 -3.17
N GLY A 134 -31.94 3.90 -2.34
CA GLY A 134 -31.09 5.01 -2.78
C GLY A 134 -29.84 5.19 -1.92
N LEU A 135 -28.70 5.58 -2.51
CA LEU A 135 -27.42 5.72 -1.81
C LEU A 135 -27.15 7.19 -1.40
N TYR A 136 -26.91 7.48 -0.10
CA TYR A 136 -26.80 8.85 0.45
C TYR A 136 -25.54 9.09 1.31
N CYS A 137 -25.07 10.34 1.42
CA CYS A 137 -24.04 10.83 2.36
C CYS A 137 -24.56 12.10 3.07
N HIS A 138 -24.13 12.46 4.32
CA HIS A 138 -24.65 13.65 5.04
C HIS A 138 -23.55 14.53 5.69
N ILE A 139 -23.82 15.84 5.74
CA ILE A 139 -22.94 16.99 6.12
C ILE A 139 -22.98 17.33 7.62
N HIS A 140 -21.90 17.97 8.12
CA HIS A 140 -21.73 18.56 9.47
C HIS A 140 -22.61 19.81 9.72
N PRO A 141 -23.26 19.97 10.90
CA PRO A 141 -24.27 21.00 11.16
C PRO A 141 -23.85 22.47 10.96
N ASP A 142 -22.55 22.78 11.05
CA ASP A 142 -22.03 24.17 11.01
C ASP A 142 -21.89 24.76 9.58
N CYS A 143 -22.22 23.99 8.54
CA CYS A 143 -22.00 24.37 7.14
C CYS A 143 -23.28 24.83 6.40
N VAL A 144 -24.40 24.99 7.10
CA VAL A 144 -25.74 25.16 6.50
C VAL A 144 -25.99 26.57 5.92
N ASP A 145 -25.19 27.59 6.27
CA ASP A 145 -25.50 29.01 5.98
C ASP A 145 -24.42 29.81 5.21
N LYS A 146 -23.55 29.18 4.41
CA LYS A 146 -22.54 29.92 3.61
C LYS A 146 -22.93 30.02 2.12
N GLU A 147 -23.02 31.24 1.60
CA GLU A 147 -23.31 31.53 0.18
C GLU A 147 -22.21 30.94 -0.75
N GLY A 148 -22.65 30.28 -1.83
CA GLY A 148 -21.80 29.53 -2.77
C GLY A 148 -21.23 30.36 -3.92
N VAL A 149 -20.10 29.90 -4.46
CA VAL A 149 -19.35 30.48 -5.60
C VAL A 149 -19.88 29.98 -6.94
N ASP A 150 -19.95 30.86 -7.95
CA ASP A 150 -20.35 30.55 -9.33
C ASP A 150 -19.14 30.01 -10.16
N PHE A 151 -19.24 28.76 -10.61
CA PHE A 151 -18.19 28.07 -11.38
C PHE A 151 -18.37 28.14 -12.90
N THR A 152 -19.38 28.84 -13.41
CA THR A 152 -19.63 28.96 -14.86
C THR A 152 -18.66 29.92 -15.56
N ALA A 153 -17.80 30.61 -14.81
CA ALA A 153 -16.83 31.59 -15.32
C ALA A 153 -15.42 31.05 -15.60
N ALA A 154 -15.10 29.80 -15.27
CA ALA A 154 -13.79 29.21 -15.53
C ALA A 154 -13.67 28.67 -16.97
N GLY A 155 -13.80 29.57 -17.93
CA GLY A 155 -13.46 29.33 -19.33
C GLY A 155 -12.30 30.23 -19.74
N ALA A 156 -11.07 29.81 -19.45
CA ALA A 156 -9.84 30.13 -20.20
C ALA A 156 -8.60 29.58 -19.48
N SER A 157 -7.70 28.99 -20.27
CA SER A 157 -6.33 28.52 -19.97
C SER A 157 -6.18 27.45 -18.87
N ALA A 158 -6.36 26.19 -19.29
CA ALA A 158 -5.51 25.12 -18.76
C ALA A 158 -4.12 25.31 -19.37
N GLU A 159 -3.19 25.87 -18.61
CA GLU A 159 -1.78 25.57 -18.83
C GLU A 159 -1.57 24.14 -18.34
N GLU A 160 -0.97 23.31 -19.19
CA GLU A 160 -0.57 21.94 -18.88
C GLU A 160 0.36 21.98 -17.65
N GLU A 161 -0.15 21.56 -16.49
CA GLU A 161 0.71 21.18 -15.38
C GLU A 161 1.51 19.94 -15.85
N GLU A 162 2.75 20.17 -16.28
CA GLU A 162 3.72 19.10 -16.48
C GLU A 162 3.88 18.34 -15.16
N LEU A 163 3.34 17.11 -15.13
CA LEU A 163 3.57 16.15 -14.07
C LEU A 163 5.05 15.77 -14.06
N ILE A 164 5.78 16.20 -13.03
CA ILE A 164 7.12 15.71 -12.74
C ILE A 164 6.97 14.44 -11.90
N ILE A 165 7.07 13.27 -12.56
CA ILE A 165 7.31 12.00 -11.89
C ILE A 165 8.76 12.03 -11.46
N LEU A 166 9.02 12.19 -10.16
CA LEU A 166 10.39 12.17 -9.65
C LEU A 166 10.95 10.77 -9.85
N SER A 167 11.95 10.66 -10.71
CA SER A 167 12.83 9.50 -10.80
C SER A 167 13.57 9.30 -9.48
N GLU A 168 14.01 8.07 -9.17
CA GLU A 168 14.91 7.85 -8.01
C GLU A 168 16.20 8.69 -8.10
N GLU A 169 16.60 9.14 -9.31
CA GLU A 169 17.72 10.08 -9.48
C GLU A 169 17.42 11.47 -8.91
N GLU A 170 16.17 11.93 -8.95
CA GLU A 170 15.74 13.16 -8.29
C GLU A 170 15.54 12.96 -6.78
N MET A 171 15.24 11.74 -6.32
CA MET A 171 15.30 11.38 -4.89
C MET A 171 16.73 11.31 -4.33
N LYS A 172 17.79 11.33 -5.15
CA LYS A 172 19.19 11.30 -4.68
C LYS A 172 19.70 12.63 -4.13
N GLU A 173 18.95 13.73 -4.25
CA GLU A 173 19.37 14.99 -3.64
C GLU A 173 19.26 14.89 -2.12
N LEU A 174 20.43 14.82 -1.46
CA LEU A 174 20.54 14.85 0.00
C LEU A 174 19.87 16.10 0.55
N VAL A 175 18.94 15.90 1.48
CA VAL A 175 18.30 16.99 2.24
C VAL A 175 19.37 17.84 2.94
N ASP A 176 19.22 19.19 2.89
CA ASP A 176 20.17 20.12 3.50
C ASP A 176 20.42 19.74 4.98
N PRO A 177 21.67 19.40 5.38
CA PRO A 177 21.99 19.07 6.76
C PRO A 177 21.62 20.17 7.76
N LYS A 178 21.54 21.44 7.33
CA LYS A 178 21.08 22.55 8.20
C LYS A 178 19.60 22.46 8.51
N LEU A 179 18.78 22.02 7.55
CA LEU A 179 17.35 21.82 7.74
C LEU A 179 17.13 20.70 8.76
N ILE A 180 17.79 19.54 8.57
CA ILE A 180 17.73 18.41 9.49
C ILE A 180 18.07 18.86 10.92
N LYS A 181 19.19 19.57 11.10
CA LYS A 181 19.59 20.11 12.41
C LYS A 181 18.59 21.11 12.99
N SER A 182 17.93 21.90 12.14
CA SER A 182 16.90 22.85 12.57
C SER A 182 15.67 22.14 13.12
N LEU A 183 15.18 21.09 12.44
CA LEU A 183 14.05 20.28 12.88
C LEU A 183 14.40 19.50 14.16
N ALA A 184 15.55 18.81 14.17
CA ALA A 184 16.03 18.04 15.32
C ALA A 184 16.19 18.88 16.60
N LYS A 185 16.44 20.20 16.45
CA LYS A 185 16.64 21.11 17.57
C LYS A 185 15.42 21.20 18.50
N GLU A 186 14.21 20.99 17.98
CA GLU A 186 12.98 20.95 18.79
C GLU A 186 13.08 19.86 19.88
N PHE A 187 13.72 18.74 19.56
CA PHE A 187 13.89 17.60 20.47
C PHE A 187 15.28 17.53 21.12
N ALA A 188 16.11 18.57 20.99
CA ALA A 188 17.43 18.62 21.63
C ALA A 188 17.40 18.33 23.15
N PRO A 189 16.42 18.84 23.94
CA PRO A 189 16.32 18.51 25.37
C PRO A 189 16.02 17.03 25.65
N ALA A 190 15.41 16.32 24.68
CA ALA A 190 14.99 14.93 24.79
C ALA A 190 16.05 13.94 24.26
N ARG A 191 17.06 14.41 23.51
CA ARG A 191 18.06 13.58 22.82
C ARG A 191 18.70 12.50 23.69
N ASP A 192 19.21 12.86 24.87
CA ASP A 192 19.88 11.89 25.74
C ASP A 192 18.92 10.84 26.29
N ALA A 193 17.66 11.21 26.53
CA ALA A 193 16.64 10.26 26.95
C ALA A 193 16.28 9.33 25.79
N PHE A 194 16.09 9.90 24.58
CA PHE A 194 15.81 9.15 23.36
C PHE A 194 16.87 8.08 23.11
N LEU A 195 18.15 8.45 23.18
CA LEU A 195 19.26 7.51 22.98
C LEU A 195 19.31 6.41 24.05
N ARG A 196 18.97 6.71 25.31
CA ARG A 196 18.90 5.69 26.37
C ARG A 196 17.75 4.71 26.15
N ASP A 197 16.59 5.21 25.77
CA ASP A 197 15.43 4.37 25.49
C ASP A 197 15.66 3.52 24.23
N LEU A 198 16.29 4.10 23.19
CA LEU A 198 16.69 3.38 21.99
C LEU A 198 17.67 2.26 22.32
N ALA A 199 18.74 2.55 23.07
CA ALA A 199 19.71 1.55 23.52
C ALA A 199 19.03 0.38 24.26
N GLN A 200 18.07 0.68 25.13
CA GLN A 200 17.33 -0.34 25.87
C GLN A 200 16.47 -1.21 24.94
N LEU A 201 15.85 -0.63 23.91
CA LEU A 201 14.96 -1.34 23.00
C LEU A 201 15.75 -2.18 21.98
N VAL A 202 16.86 -1.67 21.44
CA VAL A 202 17.71 -2.42 20.49
C VAL A 202 18.51 -3.53 21.16
N ALA A 203 18.75 -3.45 22.47
CA ALA A 203 19.37 -4.54 23.23
C ALA A 203 18.50 -5.81 23.33
N ILE A 204 17.24 -5.76 22.90
CA ILE A 204 16.34 -6.90 22.86
C ILE A 204 16.37 -7.49 21.44
N PRO A 205 16.89 -8.72 21.24
CA PRO A 205 16.94 -9.37 19.93
C PRO A 205 15.56 -9.92 19.54
N SER A 206 14.60 -9.03 19.31
CA SER A 206 13.19 -9.31 19.00
C SER A 206 12.98 -9.86 17.58
N VAL A 207 13.75 -10.87 17.21
CA VAL A 207 13.52 -11.64 16.00
C VAL A 207 12.30 -12.53 16.21
N ASP A 208 11.39 -12.55 15.25
CA ASP A 208 10.26 -13.47 15.26
C ASP A 208 10.75 -14.93 15.40
N GLY A 209 10.30 -15.58 16.47
CA GLY A 209 10.78 -16.89 16.90
C GLY A 209 9.66 -17.88 17.17
N GLU A 210 10.04 -19.03 17.76
CA GLU A 210 9.09 -20.11 18.07
C GLU A 210 7.96 -19.61 19.01
N PRO A 211 6.68 -19.80 18.63
CA PRO A 211 5.55 -19.39 19.46
C PRO A 211 5.56 -20.06 20.85
N GLU A 212 5.34 -19.25 21.89
CA GLU A 212 5.10 -19.69 23.26
C GLU A 212 3.66 -19.33 23.70
N ALA A 213 3.17 -19.93 24.78
CA ALA A 213 1.77 -19.79 25.21
C ALA A 213 1.33 -18.35 25.49
N ASP A 214 2.25 -17.47 25.90
CA ASP A 214 2.04 -16.03 26.13
C ASP A 214 2.88 -15.15 25.20
N ALA A 215 3.50 -15.74 24.17
CA ALA A 215 4.42 -15.08 23.25
C ALA A 215 4.21 -15.63 21.82
N PRO A 216 3.14 -15.21 21.11
CA PRO A 216 2.76 -15.79 19.82
C PRO A 216 3.85 -15.71 18.74
N TYR A 217 4.72 -14.70 18.81
CA TYR A 217 5.85 -14.50 17.89
C TYR A 217 7.21 -14.71 18.58
N GLY A 218 7.21 -15.46 19.68
CA GLY A 218 8.39 -15.75 20.48
C GLY A 218 8.61 -14.81 21.66
N ARG A 219 9.49 -15.25 22.56
CA ARG A 219 9.74 -14.57 23.84
C ARG A 219 10.35 -13.18 23.70
N GLU A 220 11.25 -13.00 22.72
CA GLU A 220 12.00 -11.74 22.58
C GLU A 220 11.16 -10.62 21.97
N THR A 221 10.24 -10.92 21.05
CA THR A 221 9.26 -9.95 20.54
C THR A 221 8.33 -9.48 21.64
N LYS A 222 7.79 -10.39 22.46
CA LYS A 222 7.04 -10.04 23.67
C LYS A 222 7.84 -9.16 24.64
N ARG A 223 9.12 -9.48 24.87
CA ARG A 223 9.99 -8.66 25.74
C ARG A 223 10.17 -7.25 25.19
N ALA A 224 10.28 -7.07 23.87
CA ALA A 224 10.34 -5.75 23.25
C ALA A 224 9.04 -4.97 23.45
N LEU A 225 7.88 -5.63 23.29
CA LEU A 225 6.58 -5.04 23.58
C LEU A 225 6.48 -4.58 25.04
N ASP A 226 6.81 -5.46 25.99
CA ASP A 226 6.74 -5.15 27.43
C ASP A 226 7.65 -3.95 27.77
N ALA A 227 8.86 -3.88 27.17
CA ALA A 227 9.79 -2.77 27.35
C ALA A 227 9.23 -1.47 26.78
N PHE A 228 8.68 -1.50 25.56
CA PHE A 228 8.07 -0.34 24.91
C PHE A 228 6.87 0.20 25.70
N LEU A 229 5.93 -0.66 26.10
CA LEU A 229 4.75 -0.25 26.88
C LEU A 229 5.17 0.32 28.26
N THR A 230 6.20 -0.24 28.89
CA THR A 230 6.76 0.32 30.13
C THR A 230 7.35 1.72 29.91
N MET A 231 8.09 1.93 28.81
CA MET A 231 8.62 3.25 28.46
C MET A 231 7.52 4.27 28.22
N ALA A 232 6.50 3.90 27.44
CA ALA A 232 5.36 4.75 27.13
C ALA A 232 4.56 5.10 28.40
N SER A 233 4.26 4.13 29.26
CA SER A 233 3.57 4.36 30.53
C SER A 233 4.36 5.32 31.44
N ARG A 234 5.69 5.17 31.52
CA ARG A 234 6.57 6.10 32.24
C ARG A 234 6.53 7.52 31.68
N MET A 235 6.24 7.70 30.39
CA MET A 235 6.07 9.00 29.74
C MET A 235 4.67 9.61 29.95
N GLY A 236 3.75 8.88 30.59
CA GLY A 236 2.41 9.36 30.93
C GLY A 236 1.30 8.94 29.97
N PHE A 237 1.57 8.03 29.04
CA PHE A 237 0.55 7.50 28.13
C PHE A 237 -0.28 6.40 28.79
N GLU A 238 -1.53 6.26 28.34
CA GLU A 238 -2.28 5.03 28.54
C GLU A 238 -1.68 3.97 27.61
N THR A 239 -1.47 2.75 28.13
CA THR A 239 -0.82 1.68 27.37
C THR A 239 -1.63 0.41 27.42
N VAL A 240 -1.81 -0.22 26.26
CA VAL A 240 -2.56 -1.46 26.12
C VAL A 240 -1.69 -2.51 25.44
N ASN A 241 -1.71 -3.72 25.99
CA ASN A 241 -1.17 -4.91 25.36
C ASN A 241 -2.35 -5.67 24.72
N VAL A 242 -2.24 -5.92 23.41
CA VAL A 242 -3.24 -6.63 22.63
C VAL A 242 -2.74 -8.04 22.42
N GLU A 243 -3.17 -8.95 23.30
CA GLU A 243 -2.92 -10.40 23.23
C GLU A 243 -1.46 -10.83 23.03
N ASN A 244 -0.49 -9.97 23.37
CA ASN A 244 0.94 -10.12 23.06
C ASN A 244 1.25 -10.26 21.56
N VAL A 245 0.34 -9.84 20.67
CA VAL A 245 0.58 -9.72 19.22
C VAL A 245 0.92 -8.29 18.82
N ALA A 246 0.39 -7.32 19.56
CA ALA A 246 0.59 -5.90 19.36
C ALA A 246 0.43 -5.15 20.69
N GLY A 247 0.66 -3.85 20.68
CA GLY A 247 0.21 -2.96 21.73
C GLY A 247 0.21 -1.52 21.28
N TYR A 248 -0.24 -0.62 22.14
CA TYR A 248 -0.23 0.80 21.80
C TYR A 248 -0.05 1.70 23.01
N ALA A 249 0.46 2.90 22.74
CA ALA A 249 0.41 4.05 23.63
C ALA A 249 -0.65 5.03 23.12
N GLU A 250 -1.51 5.54 23.99
CA GLU A 250 -2.60 6.45 23.65
C GLU A 250 -2.55 7.76 24.46
N MET A 251 -2.95 8.85 23.82
CA MET A 251 -3.27 10.13 24.47
C MET A 251 -4.47 10.81 23.79
N GLY A 252 -4.98 11.86 24.45
CA GLY A 252 -6.09 12.66 23.92
C GLY A 252 -7.45 12.08 24.25
N GLU A 253 -8.50 12.74 23.76
CA GLU A 253 -9.90 12.38 24.00
C GLU A 253 -10.66 12.57 22.68
N GLY A 254 -11.76 11.83 22.49
CA GLY A 254 -12.59 11.91 21.28
C GLY A 254 -13.10 10.55 20.84
N ASP A 255 -14.16 10.54 20.04
CA ASP A 255 -14.78 9.30 19.55
C ASP A 255 -13.95 8.63 18.45
N GLU A 256 -13.18 9.42 17.68
CA GLU A 256 -12.30 8.93 16.62
C GLU A 256 -10.83 8.91 17.06
N MET A 257 -10.01 8.15 16.33
CA MET A 257 -8.58 7.97 16.64
C MET A 257 -7.71 8.08 15.38
N VAL A 258 -6.59 8.80 15.49
CA VAL A 258 -5.53 8.85 14.48
C VAL A 258 -4.29 8.13 14.98
N ALA A 259 -3.54 7.49 14.08
CA ALA A 259 -2.44 6.62 14.46
C ALA A 259 -1.11 6.91 13.75
N ALA A 260 -0.02 6.72 14.50
CA ALA A 260 1.23 6.25 13.93
C ALA A 260 1.29 4.73 14.14
N VAL A 261 1.73 3.98 13.13
CA VAL A 261 1.89 2.53 13.17
C VAL A 261 3.37 2.18 12.96
N CYS A 262 3.90 1.30 13.80
CA CYS A 262 5.31 0.91 13.82
C CYS A 262 5.42 -0.58 14.18
N HIS A 263 6.61 -1.15 14.09
CA HIS A 263 6.88 -2.51 14.59
C HIS A 263 8.10 -2.58 15.50
N LEU A 264 8.16 -3.66 16.29
CA LEU A 264 9.24 -3.91 17.23
C LEU A 264 9.97 -5.22 16.95
N ASP A 265 9.41 -6.09 16.11
CA ASP A 265 10.16 -7.22 15.58
C ASP A 265 11.23 -6.74 14.59
N ILE A 266 12.28 -7.55 14.45
CA ILE A 266 13.44 -7.27 13.61
C ILE A 266 13.82 -8.50 12.79
N VAL A 267 14.45 -8.30 11.63
CA VAL A 267 15.16 -9.40 10.96
C VAL A 267 16.38 -9.89 11.75
N PRO A 268 16.79 -11.16 11.56
CA PRO A 268 18.06 -11.65 12.09
C PRO A 268 19.25 -10.73 11.75
N ALA A 269 20.20 -10.60 12.69
CA ALA A 269 21.39 -9.77 12.46
C ALA A 269 22.30 -10.32 11.35
N GLY A 270 22.34 -11.65 11.18
CA GLY A 270 23.23 -12.30 10.21
C GLY A 270 24.71 -12.15 10.57
N SER A 271 25.58 -12.25 9.55
CA SER A 271 27.04 -12.09 9.66
C SER A 271 27.52 -10.74 9.12
N GLY A 272 28.74 -10.33 9.46
CA GLY A 272 29.38 -9.14 8.87
C GLY A 272 29.30 -7.87 9.72
N TRP A 273 28.88 -7.99 10.98
CA TRP A 273 28.88 -6.88 11.93
C TRP A 273 30.27 -6.61 12.50
N ASP A 274 30.62 -5.32 12.63
CA ASP A 274 31.87 -4.85 13.23
C ASP A 274 31.81 -4.84 14.77
N SER A 275 30.60 -4.87 15.34
CA SER A 275 30.30 -4.86 16.77
C SER A 275 29.10 -5.75 17.08
N ASP A 276 28.77 -5.96 18.36
CA ASP A 276 27.57 -6.72 18.71
C ASP A 276 26.32 -5.99 18.19
N PRO A 277 25.48 -6.61 17.34
CA PRO A 277 24.29 -5.97 16.77
C PRO A 277 23.28 -5.49 17.82
N PHE A 278 23.35 -5.99 19.04
CA PHE A 278 22.45 -5.65 20.15
C PHE A 278 23.14 -4.83 21.25
N ASP A 279 24.37 -4.36 21.02
CA ASP A 279 25.05 -3.36 21.86
C ASP A 279 25.23 -2.06 21.06
N MET A 280 24.35 -1.09 21.30
CA MET A 280 24.28 0.12 20.48
C MET A 280 25.57 0.96 20.56
N VAL A 281 26.20 1.15 19.41
CA VAL A 281 27.39 2.01 19.28
C VAL A 281 26.97 3.40 18.86
N VAL A 282 27.38 4.41 19.63
CA VAL A 282 27.16 5.83 19.32
C VAL A 282 28.49 6.47 18.88
N ASP A 283 28.56 6.93 17.64
CA ASP A 283 29.68 7.69 17.09
C ASP A 283 29.20 9.04 16.52
N GLY A 284 29.31 10.08 17.35
CA GLY A 284 28.81 11.40 17.02
C GLY A 284 27.30 11.42 16.83
N ASP A 285 26.85 11.61 15.60
CA ASP A 285 25.43 11.60 15.23
C ASP A 285 24.93 10.23 14.75
N ARG A 286 25.85 9.30 14.46
CA ARG A 286 25.53 7.96 13.98
C ARG A 286 25.30 7.01 15.16
N VAL A 287 24.18 6.31 15.15
CA VAL A 287 23.91 5.16 16.03
C VAL A 287 23.90 3.88 15.21
N THR A 288 24.58 2.84 15.67
CA THR A 288 24.70 1.54 14.96
C THR A 288 24.23 0.42 15.88
N ALA A 289 23.20 -0.31 15.45
CA ALA A 289 22.66 -1.53 16.05
C ALA A 289 21.54 -2.05 15.14
N ARG A 290 21.11 -3.31 15.31
CA ARG A 290 19.97 -3.85 14.56
C ARG A 290 18.68 -3.21 15.05
N GLY A 291 17.89 -2.71 14.11
CA GLY A 291 16.59 -2.09 14.32
C GLY A 291 16.62 -0.60 14.71
N VAL A 292 17.78 0.06 14.61
CA VAL A 292 17.87 1.51 14.82
C VAL A 292 17.21 2.32 13.71
N MET A 293 17.22 1.81 12.49
CA MET A 293 16.53 2.40 11.34
C MET A 293 15.16 1.76 11.13
N ASP A 294 15.05 0.45 11.36
CA ASP A 294 13.88 -0.34 10.99
C ASP A 294 13.53 -1.36 12.11
N ASP A 295 12.60 -1.06 13.02
CA ASP A 295 11.78 0.16 13.14
C ASP A 295 11.74 0.70 14.58
N LYS A 296 12.69 0.30 15.44
CA LYS A 296 12.72 0.74 16.86
C LYS A 296 13.07 2.23 17.01
N GLY A 297 13.97 2.74 16.17
CA GLY A 297 14.31 4.17 16.13
C GLY A 297 13.13 5.05 15.68
N PRO A 298 12.49 4.75 14.55
CA PRO A 298 11.29 5.46 14.13
C PRO A 298 10.10 5.31 15.10
N ALA A 299 9.85 4.12 15.67
CA ALA A 299 8.86 3.93 16.73
C ALA A 299 9.08 4.87 17.93
N LEU A 300 10.33 5.00 18.39
CA LEU A 300 10.66 5.98 19.43
C LEU A 300 10.52 7.42 18.95
N SER A 301 10.78 7.70 17.68
CA SER A 301 10.60 9.05 17.12
C SER A 301 9.13 9.47 17.18
N ALA A 302 8.21 8.56 16.81
CA ALA A 302 6.78 8.76 16.97
C ALA A 302 6.36 8.88 18.45
N LEU A 303 6.90 8.05 19.35
CA LEU A 303 6.59 8.12 20.78
C LEU A 303 7.01 9.47 21.40
N TYR A 304 8.21 9.96 21.04
CA TYR A 304 8.70 11.26 21.50
C TYR A 304 7.92 12.43 20.88
N ALA A 305 7.48 12.29 19.63
CA ALA A 305 6.59 13.25 18.98
C ALA A 305 5.26 13.39 19.75
N MET A 306 4.63 12.26 20.09
CA MET A 306 3.44 12.23 20.94
C MET A 306 3.72 12.83 22.32
N LYS A 307 4.89 12.55 22.91
CA LYS A 307 5.24 13.08 24.23
C LYS A 307 5.32 14.60 24.21
N SER A 308 5.89 15.16 23.14
CA SER A 308 5.94 16.61 22.94
C SER A 308 4.53 17.22 22.82
N LEU A 309 3.57 16.54 22.18
CA LEU A 309 2.17 16.95 22.16
C LEU A 309 1.50 16.86 23.53
N LEU A 310 1.78 15.79 24.29
CA LEU A 310 1.24 15.60 25.64
C LEU A 310 1.69 16.71 26.60
N GLU A 311 2.92 17.21 26.44
CA GLU A 311 3.48 18.31 27.24
C GLU A 311 3.02 19.71 26.75
N ASP A 312 2.50 19.82 25.53
CA ASP A 312 1.99 21.06 24.96
C ASP A 312 0.60 21.41 25.48
N LYS A 313 0.55 22.28 26.49
CA LYS A 313 -0.71 22.74 27.10
C LYS A 313 -1.65 23.49 26.16
N SER A 314 -1.13 24.01 25.04
CA SER A 314 -1.93 24.70 24.03
C SER A 314 -2.60 23.73 23.06
N PHE A 315 -2.10 22.50 22.96
CA PHE A 315 -2.68 21.47 22.14
C PHE A 315 -4.03 21.00 22.73
N LYS A 316 -5.04 20.96 21.86
CA LYS A 316 -6.39 20.44 22.14
C LYS A 316 -6.72 19.49 21.00
N ALA A 317 -6.68 18.21 21.32
CA ALA A 317 -7.10 17.14 20.43
C ALA A 317 -8.62 17.02 20.46
N ASN A 318 -9.21 16.83 19.29
CA ASN A 318 -10.62 16.42 19.11
C ASN A 318 -10.73 14.91 18.83
N LYS A 319 -9.59 14.23 18.61
CA LYS A 319 -9.47 12.79 18.38
C LYS A 319 -8.37 12.22 19.26
N ARG A 320 -8.49 10.94 19.63
CA ARG A 320 -7.40 10.21 20.29
C ARG A 320 -6.21 10.04 19.34
N ILE A 321 -5.01 9.98 19.89
CA ILE A 321 -3.78 9.69 19.15
C ILE A 321 -3.18 8.39 19.69
N ARG A 322 -2.99 7.40 18.82
CA ARG A 322 -2.30 6.15 19.15
C ARG A 322 -0.95 6.05 18.44
N LEU A 323 0.04 5.51 19.14
CA LEU A 323 1.16 4.82 18.50
C LEU A 323 0.94 3.33 18.68
N ILE A 324 0.64 2.64 17.58
CA ILE A 324 0.40 1.20 17.52
C ILE A 324 1.72 0.51 17.14
N VAL A 325 2.11 -0.50 17.90
CA VAL A 325 3.31 -1.31 17.65
C VAL A 325 2.95 -2.78 17.43
N GLY A 326 3.35 -3.34 16.30
CA GLY A 326 3.25 -4.78 16.02
C GLY A 326 4.54 -5.55 16.27
N LEU A 327 4.44 -6.87 16.17
CA LEU A 327 5.50 -7.82 16.56
C LEU A 327 5.79 -8.90 15.50
N ASN A 328 5.30 -8.71 14.28
CA ASN A 328 5.42 -9.68 13.19
C ASN A 328 5.37 -9.01 11.81
N GLU A 329 5.82 -7.76 11.69
CA GLU A 329 5.84 -7.07 10.39
C GLU A 329 6.70 -7.86 9.37
N GLU A 330 7.91 -8.23 9.81
CA GLU A 330 9.00 -8.76 8.99
C GLU A 330 8.72 -10.18 8.43
N LYS A 331 7.61 -10.79 8.88
CA LYS A 331 7.11 -12.10 8.43
C LYS A 331 5.65 -12.07 7.96
N GLY A 332 5.17 -10.91 7.51
CA GLY A 332 3.87 -10.80 6.83
C GLY A 332 2.76 -10.18 7.66
N SER A 333 3.08 -9.49 8.76
CA SER A 333 2.19 -8.56 9.47
C SER A 333 0.92 -9.19 10.08
N ALA A 334 0.92 -10.48 10.41
CA ALA A 334 -0.25 -11.15 11.00
C ALA A 334 -0.70 -10.52 12.33
N CYS A 335 0.23 -9.86 13.03
CA CYS A 335 -0.04 -9.10 14.24
C CYS A 335 -1.08 -7.99 14.03
N MET A 336 -1.03 -7.28 12.90
CA MET A 336 -1.95 -6.18 12.61
C MET A 336 -3.28 -6.66 12.07
N ALA A 337 -3.30 -7.78 11.36
CA ALA A 337 -4.57 -8.45 11.03
C ALA A 337 -5.34 -8.76 12.32
N ARG A 338 -4.66 -9.33 13.32
CA ARG A 338 -5.28 -9.60 14.63
C ARG A 338 -5.67 -8.32 15.36
N TYR A 339 -4.83 -7.29 15.34
CA TYR A 339 -5.18 -5.97 15.91
C TYR A 339 -6.48 -5.44 15.31
N GLY A 340 -6.60 -5.44 13.98
CA GLY A 340 -7.78 -4.92 13.29
C GLY A 340 -9.08 -5.70 13.53
N GLU A 341 -9.00 -6.93 14.01
CA GLU A 341 -10.17 -7.73 14.42
C GLU A 341 -10.71 -7.36 15.82
N VAL A 342 -9.84 -6.91 16.72
CA VAL A 342 -10.17 -6.77 18.16
C VAL A 342 -10.08 -5.35 18.69
N GLU A 343 -9.41 -4.46 17.97
CA GLU A 343 -9.23 -3.06 18.33
C GLU A 343 -9.84 -2.11 17.30
N GLU A 344 -9.95 -0.85 17.68
CA GLU A 344 -10.42 0.21 16.80
C GLU A 344 -9.42 0.52 15.67
N ILE A 345 -9.94 0.63 14.45
CA ILE A 345 -9.19 1.05 13.26
C ILE A 345 -9.05 2.58 13.23
N PRO A 346 -7.84 3.14 12.98
CA PRO A 346 -7.65 4.58 12.86
C PRO A 346 -8.45 5.17 11.69
N VAL A 347 -8.95 6.39 11.87
CA VAL A 347 -9.62 7.14 10.79
C VAL A 347 -8.64 7.77 9.81
N ALA A 348 -7.39 7.95 10.25
CA ALA A 348 -6.27 8.49 9.47
C ALA A 348 -4.96 8.19 10.22
N GLY A 349 -3.87 7.99 9.49
CA GLY A 349 -2.59 7.77 10.12
C GLY A 349 -1.48 7.50 9.12
N PHE A 350 -0.32 7.15 9.67
CA PHE A 350 0.85 6.82 8.88
C PHE A 350 1.69 5.73 9.54
N THR A 351 2.50 5.05 8.74
CA THR A 351 3.60 4.25 9.25
C THR A 351 4.89 5.05 9.21
N ALA A 352 5.69 4.95 10.28
CA ALA A 352 7.05 5.47 10.34
C ALA A 352 8.09 4.44 9.87
N ASP A 353 7.64 3.37 9.22
CA ASP A 353 8.47 2.42 8.46
C ASP A 353 8.34 2.75 6.96
N ALA A 354 8.99 3.83 6.53
CA ALA A 354 8.87 4.38 5.19
C ALA A 354 9.98 5.38 4.83
N VAL A 355 9.90 5.92 3.61
CA VAL A 355 10.67 7.09 3.16
C VAL A 355 9.82 8.35 3.22
N PHE A 356 10.47 9.51 3.34
CA PHE A 356 9.87 10.83 3.16
C PHE A 356 9.86 11.23 1.67
N PRO A 357 8.87 12.03 1.18
CA PRO A 357 7.73 12.63 1.89
C PRO A 357 6.58 11.62 2.12
N VAL A 358 5.37 11.82 1.61
CA VAL A 358 4.25 10.90 1.84
C VAL A 358 4.20 9.88 0.70
N ILE A 359 4.12 8.59 1.03
CA ILE A 359 3.86 7.52 0.07
C ILE A 359 2.34 7.40 -0.08
N TYR A 360 1.80 7.93 -1.17
CA TYR A 360 0.35 7.85 -1.45
C TYR A 360 -0.04 6.54 -2.13
N ALA A 361 0.91 5.86 -2.76
CA ALA A 361 0.68 4.63 -3.49
C ALA A 361 1.84 3.64 -3.34
N GLU A 362 1.47 2.37 -3.23
CA GLU A 362 2.37 1.23 -3.31
C GLU A 362 1.85 0.31 -4.41
N LYS A 363 2.71 0.02 -5.39
CA LYS A 363 2.38 -0.88 -6.51
C LYS A 363 1.91 -2.23 -5.99
N GLY A 364 1.06 -2.88 -6.78
CA GLY A 364 0.73 -4.27 -6.55
C GLY A 364 1.98 -5.14 -6.73
N ASN A 365 1.95 -6.33 -6.13
CA ASN A 365 3.04 -7.28 -6.21
C ASN A 365 2.47 -8.65 -6.60
N ALA A 366 3.07 -9.31 -7.59
CA ALA A 366 2.73 -10.69 -7.88
C ALA A 366 3.96 -11.58 -8.04
N VAL A 367 3.80 -12.84 -7.64
CA VAL A 367 4.74 -13.91 -7.89
C VAL A 367 4.15 -14.78 -8.99
N ILE A 368 4.93 -15.01 -10.04
CA ILE A 368 4.52 -15.83 -11.18
C ILE A 368 5.53 -16.97 -11.33
N VAL A 369 5.04 -18.20 -11.39
CA VAL A 369 5.84 -19.41 -11.57
C VAL A 369 5.59 -19.97 -12.96
N PHE A 370 6.64 -19.95 -13.79
CA PHE A 370 6.66 -20.63 -15.07
C PHE A 370 7.09 -22.08 -14.88
N GLN A 371 6.32 -23.00 -15.45
CA GLN A 371 6.56 -24.44 -15.40
C GLN A 371 6.71 -24.96 -16.83
N LEU A 372 7.85 -25.59 -17.11
CA LEU A 372 8.13 -26.20 -18.40
C LEU A 372 8.58 -27.66 -18.18
N PRO A 373 7.80 -28.65 -18.63
CA PRO A 373 8.23 -30.04 -18.67
C PRO A 373 9.48 -30.21 -19.54
N ARG A 374 10.43 -31.03 -19.09
CA ARG A 374 11.70 -31.25 -19.80
C ARG A 374 11.61 -32.42 -20.77
N SER A 375 12.42 -32.34 -21.82
CA SER A 375 12.57 -33.36 -22.84
C SER A 375 13.97 -33.97 -22.83
N GLU A 376 14.10 -35.16 -23.43
CA GLU A 376 15.41 -35.80 -23.59
C GLU A 376 16.38 -34.96 -24.43
N ASN A 377 15.87 -34.12 -25.33
CA ASN A 377 16.65 -33.29 -26.24
C ASN A 377 17.24 -32.05 -25.58
N ASP A 378 16.70 -31.61 -24.45
CA ASP A 378 17.17 -30.38 -23.81
C ASP A 378 18.61 -30.53 -23.29
N ALA A 379 19.46 -29.55 -23.59
CA ALA A 379 20.89 -29.66 -23.30
C ALA A 379 21.26 -29.46 -21.82
N ILE A 380 20.50 -28.69 -21.05
CA ILE A 380 20.73 -28.48 -19.61
C ILE A 380 20.32 -29.75 -18.85
N SER A 381 21.22 -30.24 -17.99
CA SER A 381 20.94 -31.32 -17.04
C SER A 381 20.41 -30.78 -15.71
N SER A 382 20.96 -29.68 -15.22
CA SER A 382 20.45 -28.99 -14.03
C SER A 382 20.84 -27.50 -14.02
N ALA A 383 20.04 -26.69 -13.33
CA ALA A 383 20.38 -25.29 -13.05
C ALA A 383 19.76 -24.83 -11.74
N SER A 384 20.44 -23.94 -11.04
CA SER A 384 19.94 -23.35 -9.79
C SER A 384 20.39 -21.91 -9.64
N ALA A 385 19.47 -21.03 -9.27
CA ALA A 385 19.77 -19.64 -8.96
C ALA A 385 18.75 -19.04 -7.99
N GLY A 386 19.19 -18.03 -7.24
CA GLY A 386 18.34 -17.22 -6.37
C GLY A 386 18.12 -17.79 -4.97
N GLU A 387 18.05 -16.89 -4.00
CA GLU A 387 17.79 -17.22 -2.59
C GLU A 387 16.36 -16.81 -2.18
N ALA A 388 15.84 -15.74 -2.78
CA ALA A 388 14.47 -15.28 -2.58
C ALA A 388 13.94 -14.61 -3.86
N VAL A 389 12.63 -14.74 -4.11
CA VAL A 389 12.00 -14.21 -5.33
C VAL A 389 11.99 -12.68 -5.40
N ASN A 390 12.02 -12.02 -4.24
CA ASN A 390 12.08 -10.56 -4.10
C ASN A 390 13.51 -9.99 -4.21
N MET A 391 14.49 -10.78 -4.65
CA MET A 391 15.87 -10.34 -4.88
C MET A 391 16.34 -10.66 -6.31
N VAL A 392 17.15 -9.77 -6.88
CA VAL A 392 17.91 -10.06 -8.10
C VAL A 392 19.01 -11.07 -7.76
N PRO A 393 19.09 -12.23 -8.43
CA PRO A 393 20.06 -13.26 -8.11
C PRO A 393 21.49 -12.83 -8.49
N GLY A 394 22.40 -12.93 -7.52
CA GLY A 394 23.83 -12.65 -7.72
C GLY A 394 24.62 -13.84 -8.30
N LEU A 395 24.07 -15.05 -8.29
CA LEU A 395 24.72 -16.27 -8.76
C LEU A 395 23.71 -17.19 -9.47
N CYS A 396 24.16 -17.83 -10.54
CA CYS A 396 23.43 -18.89 -11.25
C CYS A 396 24.42 -19.98 -11.67
N THR A 397 24.14 -21.23 -11.31
CA THR A 397 24.93 -22.39 -11.75
C THR A 397 24.13 -23.19 -12.76
N VAL A 398 24.77 -23.58 -13.86
CA VAL A 398 24.18 -24.39 -14.93
C VAL A 398 25.11 -25.57 -15.21
N GLU A 399 24.53 -26.76 -15.32
CA GLU A 399 25.20 -27.98 -15.77
C GLU A 399 24.55 -28.47 -17.07
N LEU A 400 25.36 -28.83 -18.05
CA LEU A 400 24.90 -29.42 -19.31
C LEU A 400 25.04 -30.95 -19.28
N LYS A 401 24.26 -31.64 -20.11
CA LYS A 401 24.28 -33.11 -20.21
C LYS A 401 25.62 -33.71 -20.68
N ASP A 402 26.54 -32.90 -21.20
CA ASP A 402 27.91 -33.35 -21.50
C ASP A 402 28.87 -33.30 -20.30
N GLY A 403 28.36 -32.91 -19.12
CA GLY A 403 29.10 -32.81 -17.87
C GLY A 403 29.85 -31.50 -17.69
N SER A 404 29.73 -30.54 -18.60
CA SER A 404 30.22 -29.18 -18.37
C SER A 404 29.34 -28.46 -17.35
N SER A 405 29.96 -27.68 -16.48
CA SER A 405 29.28 -26.89 -15.45
C SER A 405 29.94 -25.53 -15.34
N ASP A 406 29.12 -24.49 -15.37
CA ASP A 406 29.54 -23.10 -15.30
C ASP A 406 28.75 -22.36 -14.23
N THR A 407 29.38 -21.36 -13.62
CA THR A 407 28.73 -20.44 -12.68
C THR A 407 28.84 -19.03 -13.20
N TYR A 408 27.70 -18.36 -13.24
CA TYR A 408 27.51 -17.01 -13.74
C TYR A 408 27.27 -16.07 -12.57
N THR A 409 27.91 -14.90 -12.62
CA THR A 409 27.85 -13.91 -11.54
C THR A 409 27.06 -12.68 -11.98
N GLY A 410 26.32 -12.14 -11.02
CA GLY A 410 25.52 -10.94 -11.11
C GLY A 410 25.78 -10.00 -9.93
N SER A 411 24.90 -9.03 -9.76
CA SER A 411 24.86 -8.17 -8.57
C SER A 411 23.45 -8.15 -8.00
N ILE A 412 23.36 -8.29 -6.67
CA ILE A 412 22.10 -8.36 -5.94
C ILE A 412 21.48 -6.97 -5.86
N ALA A 413 20.16 -6.90 -6.00
CA ALA A 413 19.32 -5.73 -5.78
C ALA A 413 17.92 -6.18 -5.35
N HIS A 414 17.09 -5.24 -4.88
CA HIS A 414 15.69 -5.54 -4.56
C HIS A 414 14.87 -5.74 -5.85
N ALA A 415 13.89 -6.66 -5.83
CA ALA A 415 13.08 -6.96 -7.01
C ALA A 415 12.19 -5.80 -7.48
N SER A 416 11.95 -4.78 -6.66
CA SER A 416 11.22 -3.57 -7.11
C SER A 416 12.08 -2.64 -7.95
N THR A 417 13.40 -2.73 -7.85
CA THR A 417 14.39 -1.91 -8.56
C THR A 417 15.46 -2.80 -9.23
N PRO A 418 15.03 -3.76 -10.09
CA PRO A 418 15.94 -4.75 -10.66
C PRO A 418 17.05 -4.14 -11.52
N GLU A 419 16.87 -2.91 -12.02
CA GLU A 419 17.85 -2.11 -12.77
C GLU A 419 19.10 -1.74 -11.95
N GLN A 420 19.03 -1.76 -10.62
CA GLN A 420 20.20 -1.56 -9.75
C GLN A 420 21.07 -2.83 -9.65
N GLY A 421 20.53 -3.98 -10.04
CA GLY A 421 21.19 -5.27 -10.03
C GLY A 421 21.68 -5.69 -11.41
N LYS A 422 22.33 -6.85 -11.45
CA LYS A 422 22.64 -7.56 -12.69
C LYS A 422 22.22 -9.00 -12.51
N ASN A 423 21.17 -9.40 -13.21
CA ASN A 423 20.54 -10.71 -13.01
C ASN A 423 21.46 -11.85 -13.50
N ALA A 424 21.90 -12.73 -12.59
CA ALA A 424 22.77 -13.85 -12.93
C ALA A 424 22.07 -14.92 -13.78
N ILE A 425 20.74 -15.05 -13.69
CA ILE A 425 19.97 -15.96 -14.56
C ILE A 425 20.00 -15.46 -15.99
N SER A 426 19.72 -14.17 -16.22
CA SER A 426 19.78 -13.58 -17.58
C SER A 426 21.17 -13.73 -18.20
N ALA A 427 22.22 -13.47 -17.42
CA ALA A 427 23.60 -13.70 -17.87
C ALA A 427 23.87 -15.17 -18.22
N ALA A 428 23.35 -16.12 -17.44
CA ALA A 428 23.50 -17.53 -17.71
C ALA A 428 22.76 -17.96 -18.98
N MET A 429 21.50 -17.55 -19.15
CA MET A 429 20.67 -17.96 -20.29
C MET A 429 21.19 -17.39 -21.61
N GLU A 430 21.71 -16.16 -21.63
CA GLU A 430 22.38 -15.57 -22.80
C GLU A 430 23.64 -16.37 -23.17
N ALA A 431 24.55 -16.59 -22.22
CA ALA A 431 25.80 -17.29 -22.48
C ALA A 431 25.62 -18.80 -22.80
N VAL A 432 24.60 -19.44 -22.23
CA VAL A 432 24.26 -20.83 -22.57
C VAL A 432 23.71 -20.89 -23.99
N ALA A 433 22.87 -19.94 -24.42
CA ALA A 433 22.38 -19.92 -25.80
C ALA A 433 23.51 -19.87 -26.83
N GLU A 434 24.54 -19.05 -26.61
CA GLU A 434 25.73 -18.99 -27.48
C GLU A 434 26.43 -20.36 -27.56
N LYS A 435 26.63 -21.04 -26.43
CA LYS A 435 27.25 -22.38 -26.39
C LYS A 435 26.41 -23.44 -27.09
N LEU A 436 25.08 -23.36 -26.98
CA LEU A 436 24.17 -24.29 -27.63
C LEU A 436 24.19 -24.11 -29.15
N GLU A 437 24.22 -22.86 -29.63
CA GLU A 437 24.38 -22.54 -31.05
C GLU A 437 25.71 -23.10 -31.62
N GLU A 438 26.83 -22.87 -30.93
CA GLU A 438 28.15 -23.38 -31.33
C GLU A 438 28.21 -24.92 -31.38
N SER A 439 27.50 -25.59 -30.48
CA SER A 439 27.48 -27.04 -30.37
C SER A 439 26.36 -27.72 -31.17
N GLY A 440 25.47 -26.95 -31.80
CA GLY A 440 24.30 -27.45 -32.53
C GLY A 440 23.31 -28.22 -31.63
N LYS A 441 23.23 -27.84 -30.36
CA LYS A 441 22.28 -28.37 -29.37
C LYS A 441 21.15 -27.37 -29.14
N GLU A 442 20.05 -27.84 -28.56
CA GLU A 442 18.88 -27.00 -28.27
C GLU A 442 18.45 -27.21 -26.81
N ASP A 443 17.78 -26.20 -26.26
CA ASP A 443 17.16 -26.27 -24.94
C ASP A 443 15.93 -25.35 -24.92
N GLN A 444 14.75 -25.94 -24.75
CA GLN A 444 13.47 -25.23 -24.84
C GLN A 444 13.33 -24.15 -23.76
N PHE A 445 13.91 -24.36 -22.57
CA PHE A 445 13.89 -23.37 -21.50
C PHE A 445 14.74 -22.15 -21.85
N VAL A 446 15.94 -22.38 -22.41
CA VAL A 446 16.84 -21.31 -22.83
C VAL A 446 16.19 -20.47 -23.94
N THR A 447 15.54 -21.13 -24.90
CA THR A 447 14.77 -20.43 -25.95
C THR A 447 13.63 -19.60 -25.37
N PHE A 448 12.78 -20.19 -24.52
CA PHE A 448 11.70 -19.47 -23.82
C PHE A 448 12.23 -18.26 -23.05
N TYR A 449 13.27 -18.45 -22.25
CA TYR A 449 13.81 -17.39 -21.40
C TYR A 449 14.34 -16.23 -22.24
N ASN A 450 15.18 -16.49 -23.24
CA ASN A 450 15.80 -15.42 -24.01
C ASN A 450 14.80 -14.71 -24.94
N ASP A 451 13.83 -15.45 -25.47
CA ASP A 451 12.82 -14.86 -26.33
C ASP A 451 11.90 -13.92 -25.56
N LEU A 452 11.35 -14.37 -24.41
CA LEU A 452 10.30 -13.65 -23.70
C LEU A 452 10.75 -12.85 -22.47
N ILE A 453 11.92 -13.15 -21.89
CA ILE A 453 12.41 -12.51 -20.67
C ILE A 453 13.74 -11.80 -20.94
N GLY A 454 14.80 -12.56 -21.22
CA GLY A 454 16.13 -12.03 -21.49
C GLY A 454 16.60 -11.04 -20.43
N TRP A 455 16.98 -9.84 -20.87
CA TRP A 455 17.41 -8.72 -20.00
C TRP A 455 16.29 -7.68 -19.75
N GLU A 456 15.06 -7.96 -20.19
CA GLU A 456 13.94 -7.05 -20.05
C GLU A 456 13.47 -6.93 -18.60
N LEU A 457 13.19 -5.70 -18.17
CA LEU A 457 12.81 -5.40 -16.79
C LEU A 457 11.34 -4.96 -16.65
N ASP A 458 10.60 -4.84 -17.76
CA ASP A 458 9.19 -4.39 -17.76
C ASP A 458 8.19 -5.49 -18.18
N GLY A 459 8.69 -6.58 -18.76
CA GLY A 459 7.89 -7.71 -19.21
C GLY A 459 7.02 -7.40 -20.45
N THR A 460 7.41 -6.43 -21.28
CA THR A 460 6.81 -6.15 -22.58
C THR A 460 6.54 -7.41 -23.39
N LYS A 461 7.51 -8.31 -23.53
CA LYS A 461 7.36 -9.53 -24.34
C LYS A 461 6.50 -10.59 -23.65
N LEU A 462 6.42 -10.56 -22.32
CA LEU A 462 5.50 -11.37 -21.53
C LEU A 462 4.06 -10.80 -21.53
N GLY A 463 3.83 -9.62 -22.11
CA GLY A 463 2.54 -8.94 -22.06
C GLY A 463 2.22 -8.32 -20.68
N LEU A 464 3.23 -8.12 -19.84
CA LEU A 464 3.11 -7.58 -18.47
C LEU A 464 3.38 -6.06 -18.39
N ALA A 465 3.99 -5.48 -19.42
CA ALA A 465 4.31 -4.06 -19.43
C ALA A 465 3.04 -3.19 -19.39
N PHE A 466 2.98 -2.32 -18.39
CA PHE A 466 1.92 -1.35 -18.17
C PHE A 466 2.49 -0.17 -17.38
N GLU A 467 1.97 1.03 -17.61
CA GLU A 467 2.42 2.25 -16.95
C GLU A 467 1.21 3.12 -16.61
N ASP A 468 1.20 3.65 -15.39
CA ASP A 468 0.29 4.71 -14.95
C ASP A 468 1.04 5.75 -14.11
N GLU A 469 0.33 6.61 -13.39
CA GLU A 469 0.95 7.66 -12.55
C GLU A 469 1.83 7.13 -11.40
N THR A 470 1.79 5.82 -11.12
CA THR A 470 2.64 5.13 -10.15
C THR A 470 3.90 4.55 -10.78
N GLY A 471 4.07 4.69 -12.10
CA GLY A 471 5.25 4.27 -12.87
C GLY A 471 5.03 2.96 -13.63
N LEU A 472 6.10 2.44 -14.24
CA LEU A 472 6.09 1.23 -15.09
C LEU A 472 6.06 -0.08 -14.27
N THR A 473 5.48 -1.15 -14.82
CA THR A 473 5.68 -2.52 -14.32
C THR A 473 7.18 -2.84 -14.22
N THR A 474 7.62 -3.46 -13.13
CA THR A 474 8.96 -4.03 -13.03
C THR A 474 8.90 -5.55 -12.90
N VAL A 475 9.87 -6.24 -13.49
CA VAL A 475 9.98 -7.71 -13.55
C VAL A 475 11.37 -8.14 -13.09
N ASN A 476 11.41 -9.08 -12.15
CA ASN A 476 12.62 -9.72 -11.67
C ASN A 476 12.52 -11.23 -11.82
N ALA A 477 13.44 -11.85 -12.57
CA ALA A 477 13.67 -13.28 -12.53
C ALA A 477 14.44 -13.65 -11.25
N GLY A 478 13.72 -14.06 -10.22
CA GLY A 478 14.26 -14.20 -8.87
C GLY A 478 14.80 -15.59 -8.53
N LEU A 479 14.12 -16.65 -8.99
CA LEU A 479 14.48 -18.04 -8.66
C LEU A 479 14.48 -18.92 -9.91
N LEU A 480 15.49 -19.77 -10.04
CA LEU A 480 15.57 -20.81 -11.08
C LEU A 480 15.85 -22.17 -10.44
N SER A 481 15.09 -23.18 -10.86
CA SER A 481 15.40 -24.59 -10.60
C SER A 481 15.11 -25.41 -11.85
N ILE A 482 16.12 -26.09 -12.38
CA ILE A 482 15.97 -27.04 -13.48
C ILE A 482 16.50 -28.38 -13.03
N ASP A 483 15.71 -29.43 -13.24
CA ASP A 483 16.09 -30.82 -13.06
C ASP A 483 15.78 -31.65 -14.33
N ALA A 484 15.79 -32.97 -14.19
CA ALA A 484 15.56 -33.89 -15.31
C ALA A 484 14.11 -33.88 -15.83
N ASP A 485 13.15 -33.48 -14.99
CA ASP A 485 11.72 -33.62 -15.25
C ASP A 485 11.08 -32.25 -15.57
N GLN A 486 11.52 -31.16 -14.92
CA GLN A 486 10.95 -29.83 -15.09
C GLN A 486 11.98 -28.69 -15.00
N ALA A 487 11.65 -27.58 -15.66
CA ALA A 487 12.23 -26.26 -15.37
C ALA A 487 11.18 -25.38 -14.69
N LEU A 488 11.56 -24.80 -13.56
CA LEU A 488 10.80 -23.85 -12.77
C LEU A 488 11.53 -22.51 -12.74
N LEU A 489 10.86 -21.47 -13.24
CA LEU A 489 11.31 -20.09 -13.11
C LEU A 489 10.27 -19.30 -12.34
N THR A 490 10.68 -18.68 -11.25
CA THR A 490 9.80 -17.79 -10.48
C THR A 490 10.23 -16.35 -10.70
N ILE A 491 9.32 -15.54 -11.23
CA ILE A 491 9.50 -14.10 -11.35
C ILE A 491 8.70 -13.36 -10.26
N ASN A 492 9.19 -12.20 -9.85
CA ASN A 492 8.46 -11.22 -9.07
C ASN A 492 8.15 -10.01 -9.94
N ILE A 493 6.91 -9.54 -9.91
CA ILE A 493 6.52 -8.30 -10.60
C ILE A 493 5.99 -7.27 -9.63
N ARG A 494 6.32 -6.00 -9.87
CA ARG A 494 5.63 -4.85 -9.27
C ARG A 494 4.81 -4.19 -10.34
N TYR A 495 3.50 -4.15 -10.15
CA TYR A 495 2.58 -3.68 -11.19
C TYR A 495 1.85 -2.40 -10.77
N PRO A 496 1.59 -1.48 -11.72
CA PRO A 496 0.96 -0.21 -11.40
C PRO A 496 -0.47 -0.35 -10.87
N VAL A 497 -0.93 0.63 -10.10
CA VAL A 497 -2.17 0.56 -9.31
C VAL A 497 -3.44 0.39 -10.15
N THR A 498 -3.40 0.73 -11.43
CA THR A 498 -4.54 0.61 -12.36
C THR A 498 -4.44 -0.56 -13.34
N LEU A 499 -3.44 -1.43 -13.20
CA LEU A 499 -3.30 -2.61 -14.06
C LEU A 499 -4.46 -3.58 -13.87
N ASP A 500 -5.03 -4.04 -14.99
CA ASP A 500 -6.01 -5.13 -15.01
C ASP A 500 -5.29 -6.48 -14.93
N VAL A 501 -5.30 -7.10 -13.76
CA VAL A 501 -4.61 -8.36 -13.48
C VAL A 501 -5.16 -9.53 -14.31
N GLU A 502 -6.47 -9.60 -14.53
CA GLU A 502 -7.08 -10.74 -15.23
C GLU A 502 -6.81 -10.68 -16.74
N GLU A 503 -6.91 -9.50 -17.34
CA GLU A 503 -6.49 -9.29 -18.72
C GLU A 503 -4.98 -9.52 -18.90
N THR A 504 -4.18 -9.15 -17.90
CA THR A 504 -2.71 -9.38 -17.92
C THR A 504 -2.38 -10.88 -17.86
N LYS A 505 -3.08 -11.66 -17.02
CA LYS A 505 -2.96 -13.13 -17.01
C LYS A 505 -3.25 -13.74 -18.38
N ARG A 506 -4.33 -13.29 -19.04
CA ARG A 506 -4.70 -13.76 -20.39
C ARG A 506 -3.59 -13.49 -21.42
N LYS A 507 -3.04 -12.27 -21.43
CA LYS A 507 -1.92 -11.90 -22.32
C LYS A 507 -0.68 -12.73 -22.06
N LEU A 508 -0.36 -12.97 -20.78
CA LEU A 508 0.77 -13.80 -20.39
C LEU A 508 0.60 -15.23 -20.90
N ASP A 509 -0.57 -15.84 -20.67
CA ASP A 509 -0.86 -17.20 -21.13
C ASP A 509 -0.76 -17.32 -22.65
N GLU A 510 -1.25 -16.33 -23.40
CA GLU A 510 -1.11 -16.26 -24.85
C GLU A 510 0.35 -16.15 -25.31
N ALA A 511 1.17 -15.38 -24.59
CA ALA A 511 2.58 -15.18 -24.91
C ALA A 511 3.43 -16.45 -24.66
N VAL A 512 3.15 -17.18 -23.57
CA VAL A 512 3.95 -18.35 -23.18
C VAL A 512 3.47 -19.67 -23.78
N ALA A 513 2.21 -19.76 -24.23
CA ALA A 513 1.64 -20.97 -24.82
C ALA A 513 2.45 -21.57 -26.00
N PRO A 514 3.02 -20.79 -26.94
CA PRO A 514 3.86 -21.34 -28.03
C PRO A 514 5.09 -22.10 -27.54
N TYR A 515 5.55 -21.81 -26.33
CA TYR A 515 6.71 -22.45 -25.71
C TYR A 515 6.34 -23.67 -24.85
N GLY A 516 5.06 -24.05 -24.77
CA GLY A 516 4.61 -25.15 -23.91
C GLY A 516 4.80 -24.87 -22.41
N VAL A 517 4.94 -23.60 -22.04
CA VAL A 517 5.12 -23.13 -20.67
C VAL A 517 3.74 -22.86 -20.06
N LYS A 518 3.57 -23.25 -18.80
CA LYS A 518 2.42 -22.86 -17.98
C LYS A 518 2.83 -21.74 -17.01
N ALA A 519 2.04 -20.69 -16.87
CA ALA A 519 2.24 -19.65 -15.87
C ALA A 519 1.20 -19.77 -14.75
N ASP A 520 1.65 -19.94 -13.51
CA ASP A 520 0.79 -19.91 -12.32
C ASP A 520 1.09 -18.65 -11.49
N TRP A 521 0.05 -18.06 -10.90
CA TRP A 521 0.15 -16.86 -10.06
C TRP A 521 -0.13 -17.21 -8.58
N PRO A 522 0.80 -17.89 -7.88
CA PRO A 522 0.56 -18.38 -6.52
C PRO A 522 0.39 -17.28 -5.47
N GLY A 523 0.80 -16.05 -5.76
CA GLY A 523 0.67 -14.93 -4.85
C GLY A 523 0.41 -13.63 -5.61
N ILE A 524 -0.69 -12.97 -5.26
CA ILE A 524 -1.05 -11.64 -5.75
C ILE A 524 -1.37 -10.79 -4.53
N MET A 525 -0.67 -9.68 -4.43
CA MET A 525 -0.90 -8.62 -3.47
C MET A 525 -1.41 -7.42 -4.24
N GLU A 526 -2.62 -6.98 -3.88
CA GLU A 526 -3.28 -5.83 -4.50
C GLU A 526 -2.47 -4.54 -4.25
N PRO A 527 -2.55 -3.54 -5.13
CA PRO A 527 -1.95 -2.24 -4.88
C PRO A 527 -2.61 -1.50 -3.69
N LEU A 528 -1.87 -0.58 -3.07
CA LEU A 528 -2.42 0.38 -2.09
C LEU A 528 -2.38 1.77 -2.73
N ILE A 529 -3.49 2.50 -2.70
CA ILE A 529 -3.54 3.87 -3.24
C ILE A 529 -4.53 4.75 -2.48
N TYR A 530 -4.12 5.99 -2.24
CA TYR A 530 -4.97 7.07 -1.75
C TYR A 530 -4.99 8.22 -2.76
N PRO A 531 -6.13 8.91 -2.96
CA PRO A 531 -6.16 10.12 -3.77
C PRO A 531 -5.17 11.17 -3.25
N LYS A 532 -4.37 11.77 -4.14
CA LYS A 532 -3.40 12.81 -3.78
C LYS A 532 -4.04 14.03 -3.11
N ASP A 533 -5.30 14.31 -3.44
CA ASP A 533 -6.13 15.38 -2.88
C ASP A 533 -6.96 14.95 -1.66
N SER A 534 -6.83 13.71 -1.19
CA SER A 534 -7.48 13.27 0.04
C SER A 534 -6.98 14.09 1.23
N HIS A 535 -7.85 14.27 2.24
CA HIS A 535 -7.50 15.05 3.43
C HIS A 535 -6.23 14.53 4.11
N LEU A 536 -6.02 13.21 4.15
CA LEU A 536 -4.84 12.57 4.72
C LEU A 536 -3.56 12.98 3.97
N ILE A 537 -3.51 12.72 2.65
CA ILE A 537 -2.32 13.02 1.83
C ILE A 537 -2.04 14.51 1.81
N ALA A 538 -3.05 15.34 1.57
CA ALA A 538 -2.90 16.79 1.52
C ALA A 538 -2.36 17.35 2.84
N THR A 539 -2.94 16.95 3.99
CA THR A 539 -2.49 17.43 5.30
C THR A 539 -1.04 17.06 5.58
N MET A 540 -0.65 15.82 5.29
CA MET A 540 0.71 15.36 5.53
C MET A 540 1.73 16.00 4.59
N MET A 541 1.37 16.20 3.32
CA MET A 541 2.20 16.91 2.35
C MET A 541 2.35 18.39 2.70
N ASP A 542 1.31 19.05 3.19
CA ASP A 542 1.39 20.43 3.68
C ASP A 542 2.37 20.53 4.85
N VAL A 543 2.29 19.64 5.84
CA VAL A 543 3.26 19.59 6.95
C VAL A 543 4.67 19.39 6.44
N TYR A 544 4.88 18.43 5.53
CA TYR A 544 6.21 18.17 4.99
C TYR A 544 6.78 19.41 4.30
N ARG A 545 6.03 20.00 3.35
CA ARG A 545 6.45 21.18 2.58
C ARG A 545 6.69 22.40 3.47
N GLU A 546 5.84 22.63 4.46
CA GLU A 546 6.00 23.75 5.40
C GLU A 546 7.26 23.61 6.26
N LEU A 547 7.54 22.41 6.77
CA LEU A 547 8.68 22.16 7.65
C LEU A 547 10.00 22.02 6.89
N THR A 548 9.98 21.52 5.65
CA THR A 548 11.19 21.34 4.84
C THR A 548 11.48 22.52 3.92
N GLY A 549 10.46 23.32 3.59
CA GLY A 549 10.56 24.40 2.62
C GLY A 549 10.71 23.91 1.17
N THR A 550 10.34 22.66 0.88
CA THR A 550 10.41 22.07 -0.47
C THR A 550 9.05 22.08 -1.17
N ASP A 551 9.07 21.92 -2.49
CA ASP A 551 7.90 21.72 -3.37
C ASP A 551 7.66 20.23 -3.68
N ALA A 552 8.12 19.35 -2.79
CA ALA A 552 8.07 17.90 -2.98
C ALA A 552 6.66 17.39 -3.30
N GLN A 553 6.60 16.34 -4.10
CA GLN A 553 5.37 15.64 -4.47
C GLN A 553 5.24 14.32 -3.68
N PRO A 554 4.02 13.82 -3.42
CA PRO A 554 3.85 12.53 -2.79
C PRO A 554 4.39 11.40 -3.71
N LEU A 555 4.91 10.35 -3.10
CA LEU A 555 5.62 9.26 -3.77
C LEU A 555 4.71 8.08 -4.07
N ALA A 556 4.98 7.42 -5.19
CA ALA A 556 4.54 6.06 -5.46
C ALA A 556 5.76 5.14 -5.45
N ILE A 557 5.67 3.99 -4.78
CA ILE A 557 6.80 3.05 -4.67
C ILE A 557 6.43 1.64 -5.15
N GLY A 558 7.46 0.85 -5.51
CA GLY A 558 7.30 -0.57 -5.85
C GLY A 558 7.35 -1.51 -4.63
N GLY A 559 7.90 -1.03 -3.51
CA GLY A 559 7.96 -1.74 -2.24
C GLY A 559 6.62 -1.69 -1.50
N GLY A 560 6.42 -2.63 -0.57
CA GLY A 560 5.35 -2.54 0.42
C GLY A 560 5.89 -1.88 1.69
N THR A 561 5.06 -1.13 2.40
CA THR A 561 5.35 -0.71 3.77
C THR A 561 4.32 -1.29 4.73
N TYR A 562 4.55 -1.08 6.03
CA TYR A 562 3.56 -1.42 7.03
C TYR A 562 2.22 -0.68 6.90
N ALA A 563 2.09 0.29 5.99
CA ALA A 563 0.82 0.93 5.64
C ALA A 563 -0.24 -0.07 5.15
N ARG A 564 0.17 -1.21 4.58
CA ARG A 564 -0.75 -2.27 4.13
C ARG A 564 -1.42 -3.02 5.27
N ALA A 565 -0.86 -2.90 6.48
CA ALA A 565 -1.26 -3.70 7.62
C ALA A 565 -2.61 -3.25 8.21
N LEU A 566 -2.98 -1.97 8.04
CA LEU A 566 -4.25 -1.41 8.52
C LEU A 566 -4.84 -0.39 7.52
N PRO A 567 -6.17 -0.27 7.41
CA PRO A 567 -6.80 0.78 6.62
C PRO A 567 -6.45 2.20 7.09
N ASN A 568 -6.50 3.17 6.18
CA ASN A 568 -6.28 4.60 6.43
C ASN A 568 -4.86 4.97 6.90
N ILE A 569 -3.88 4.09 6.64
CA ILE A 569 -2.46 4.31 6.89
C ILE A 569 -1.72 4.51 5.57
N VAL A 570 -0.77 5.43 5.57
CA VAL A 570 0.16 5.72 4.45
C VAL A 570 1.60 5.72 4.93
N GLY A 571 2.57 5.50 4.04
CA GLY A 571 3.98 5.58 4.41
C GLY A 571 4.47 7.02 4.61
N PHE A 572 5.20 7.29 5.68
CA PHE A 572 5.78 8.60 5.95
C PHE A 572 7.04 8.52 6.83
N GLY A 573 8.21 8.44 6.18
CA GLY A 573 9.51 8.53 6.85
C GLY A 573 9.90 7.34 7.75
N PRO A 574 11.05 7.42 8.46
CA PRO A 574 11.89 8.60 8.64
C PRO A 574 13.04 8.70 7.65
N VAL A 575 13.15 7.80 6.67
CA VAL A 575 14.26 7.83 5.72
C VAL A 575 14.10 9.06 4.81
N PHE A 576 15.04 9.99 4.85
CA PHE A 576 14.96 11.20 4.02
C PHE A 576 15.46 10.94 2.59
N PRO A 577 15.01 11.72 1.59
CA PRO A 577 15.58 11.67 0.25
C PRO A 577 17.10 11.78 0.25
N GLY A 578 17.74 10.92 -0.55
CA GLY A 578 19.19 10.80 -0.68
C GLY A 578 19.86 9.87 0.34
N ASP A 579 19.11 9.34 1.30
CA ASP A 579 19.67 8.46 2.31
C ASP A 579 19.97 7.07 1.76
N PRO A 580 21.09 6.45 2.19
CA PRO A 580 21.38 5.09 1.79
C PRO A 580 20.36 4.15 2.45
N ASP A 581 19.89 3.17 1.69
CA ASP A 581 19.17 2.03 2.25
C ASP A 581 20.15 1.18 3.08
N VAL A 582 19.90 1.16 4.39
CA VAL A 582 20.73 0.48 5.39
C VAL A 582 19.94 -0.53 6.22
N ALA A 583 18.62 -0.59 6.04
CA ALA A 583 17.75 -1.55 6.69
C ALA A 583 18.15 -2.97 6.29
N HIS A 584 17.95 -3.92 7.20
CA HIS A 584 18.26 -5.35 7.07
C HIS A 584 19.73 -5.71 6.81
N LYS A 585 20.61 -4.75 6.55
CA LYS A 585 22.05 -4.94 6.29
C LYS A 585 22.85 -5.03 7.59
N ALA A 586 24.05 -5.60 7.50
CA ALA A 586 25.01 -5.56 8.60
C ALA A 586 25.50 -4.13 8.85
N ASN A 587 25.76 -3.79 10.11
CA ASN A 587 26.11 -2.43 10.53
C ASN A 587 25.03 -1.39 10.17
N GLU A 588 23.76 -1.81 10.21
CA GLU A 588 22.60 -0.92 10.16
C GLU A 588 22.81 0.26 11.11
N TRP A 589 22.53 1.46 10.61
CA TRP A 589 22.75 2.68 11.37
C TRP A 589 21.69 3.73 11.07
N ALA A 590 21.48 4.65 12.01
CA ALA A 590 20.64 5.82 11.83
C ALA A 590 21.37 7.10 12.27
N SER A 591 21.01 8.24 11.67
CA SER A 591 21.39 9.56 12.18
C SER A 591 20.41 9.94 13.29
N THR A 592 20.94 10.30 14.46
CA THR A 592 20.12 10.75 15.58
C THR A 592 19.40 12.06 15.24
N ASP A 593 20.10 12.99 14.58
CA ASP A 593 19.49 14.23 14.09
C ASP A 593 18.32 13.94 13.14
N LYS A 594 18.43 12.95 12.25
CA LYS A 594 17.33 12.60 11.33
C LYS A 594 16.15 11.93 12.02
N LEU A 595 16.38 11.01 12.95
CA LEU A 595 15.30 10.43 13.76
C LEU A 595 14.53 11.53 14.52
N LEU A 596 15.25 12.48 15.12
CA LEU A 596 14.63 13.61 15.82
C LEU A 596 13.98 14.63 14.88
N ALA A 597 14.49 14.81 13.65
CA ALA A 597 13.82 15.59 12.63
C ALA A 597 12.51 14.91 12.16
N GLY A 598 12.51 13.58 12.03
CA GLY A 598 11.31 12.77 11.81
C GLY A 598 10.29 12.97 12.93
N ALA A 599 10.72 12.97 14.19
CA ALA A 599 9.84 13.25 15.33
C ALA A 599 9.15 14.63 15.23
N ALA A 600 9.82 15.66 14.67
CA ALA A 600 9.21 16.97 14.43
C ALA A 600 8.11 16.93 13.35
N LEU A 601 8.36 16.20 12.25
CA LEU A 601 7.36 15.98 11.20
C LEU A 601 6.16 15.19 11.75
N TYR A 602 6.42 14.09 12.47
CA TYR A 602 5.38 13.27 13.09
C TYR A 602 4.53 14.06 14.09
N ARG A 603 5.16 14.91 14.90
CA ARG A 603 4.47 15.76 15.88
C ARG A 603 3.45 16.66 15.19
N GLU A 604 3.85 17.34 14.13
CA GLU A 604 2.97 18.28 13.44
C GLU A 604 1.89 17.56 12.61
N VAL A 605 2.20 16.41 12.00
CA VAL A 605 1.18 15.56 11.35
C VAL A 605 0.13 15.07 12.34
N LEU A 606 0.55 14.41 13.43
CA LEU A 606 -0.38 13.88 14.44
C LEU A 606 -1.23 14.99 15.05
N LYS A 607 -0.65 16.17 15.28
CA LYS A 607 -1.37 17.35 15.76
C LYS A 607 -2.47 17.80 14.81
N ARG A 608 -2.19 17.90 13.50
CA ARG A 608 -3.19 18.35 12.50
C ARG A 608 -4.28 17.32 12.27
N LEU A 609 -3.93 16.04 12.21
CA LEU A 609 -4.91 14.97 12.02
C LEU A 609 -5.84 14.82 13.24
N ALA A 610 -5.32 15.07 14.46
CA ALA A 610 -6.08 14.98 15.69
C ALA A 610 -6.95 16.20 16.02
N GLN A 611 -6.77 17.31 15.31
CA GLN A 611 -7.64 18.50 15.38
C GLN A 611 -8.86 18.32 14.47
#